data_AF-A0AAU3DV35-F1
#
_entry.id   AF-A0AAU3DV35-F1
#
_cell.length_a   1.000
_cell.length_b   1.000
_cell.length_c   1.000
_cell.angle_alpha   90.00
_cell.angle_beta   90.00
_cell.angle_gamma   90.00
#
_symmetry.space_group_name_H-M   'P 1'
#
loop_
_entity.id
_entity.type
_entity.pdbx_description
1 polymer ?
#
loop_
_entity_poly.entity_id
_entity_poly.type
_entity_poly.pdbx_seq_one_letter_code
_entity_poly.pdbx_strand_id
1 'polypeptide(L)'
;MNPADRCGGEAGLAILYRGPLASCNYDCPYCPFAKRRDPPELLAEDRAALARFTGWVAASTDVRLSVLFTPWGEGLTRRWYRDAMVSLSHLPHVDRVVIQTNLAARVDWLADADPARAALWTTYHPGQVTRERFLARCARLAELGVRFSVGVVGLPEHLDEARALRAALPPEVYLWVNAAEGRRYDAAEETTWTALDPLFGYSVRPHLSLDRPCHAGETAISVLGDGTVRRCHFVPEPIGNLYDGSWRAALRPRTCVNAVCDCHIGYVHLKPLGLRDVFAGGLLERIPAAWPHG
;
A
#
# COMPACT_ATOMS: atom_id res chain seq x y z
N MET A 1 -21.64 6.37 -21.88
CA MET A 1 -20.75 5.19 -21.92
C MET A 1 -20.54 4.76 -20.48
N ASN A 2 -20.99 3.56 -20.12
CA ASN A 2 -21.10 3.11 -18.73
C ASN A 2 -19.71 2.85 -18.14
N PRO A 3 -19.33 3.39 -16.95
CA PRO A 3 -18.03 3.13 -16.33
C PRO A 3 -17.81 1.65 -15.94
N ALA A 4 -18.87 0.84 -15.94
CA ALA A 4 -18.82 -0.58 -15.64
C ALA A 4 -18.25 -1.47 -16.77
N ASP A 5 -18.10 -0.94 -18.00
CA ASP A 5 -17.61 -1.73 -19.15
C ASP A 5 -16.07 -1.70 -19.33
N ARG A 6 -15.30 -1.28 -18.32
CA ARG A 6 -13.82 -1.36 -18.35
C ARG A 6 -13.24 -2.64 -17.72
N CYS A 7 -14.07 -3.60 -17.31
CA CYS A 7 -13.61 -4.79 -16.59
C CYS A 7 -13.81 -6.13 -17.35
N GLY A 8 -13.77 -6.11 -18.68
CA GLY A 8 -13.85 -7.34 -19.48
C GLY A 8 -12.90 -7.33 -20.68
N GLY A 9 -11.67 -7.81 -20.49
CA GLY A 9 -10.78 -8.18 -21.62
C GLY A 9 -9.36 -7.61 -21.61
N GLU A 10 -8.63 -7.72 -20.48
CA GLU A 10 -7.16 -7.87 -20.34
C GLU A 10 -6.80 -7.51 -18.88
N ALA A 11 -6.56 -8.50 -18.03
CA ALA A 11 -6.39 -8.27 -16.59
C ALA A 11 -5.09 -7.50 -16.30
N GLY A 12 -5.21 -6.28 -15.77
CA GLY A 12 -4.05 -5.49 -15.33
C GLY A 12 -3.24 -6.16 -14.22
N LEU A 13 -1.96 -5.80 -14.13
CA LEU A 13 -1.01 -6.35 -13.16
C LEU A 13 -0.76 -5.37 -12.01
N ALA A 14 -1.06 -5.81 -10.79
CA ALA A 14 -0.67 -5.10 -9.58
C ALA A 14 0.78 -5.43 -9.19
N ILE A 15 1.61 -4.42 -9.00
CA ILE A 15 3.02 -4.53 -8.64
C ILE A 15 3.24 -3.88 -7.29
N LEU A 16 3.66 -4.68 -6.30
CA LEU A 16 4.12 -4.20 -5.02
C LEU A 16 5.64 -4.07 -5.07
N TYR A 17 6.14 -2.85 -5.22
CA TYR A 17 7.58 -2.58 -5.29
C TYR A 17 8.15 -2.32 -3.89
N ARG A 18 9.30 -2.94 -3.62
CA ARG A 18 10.07 -2.72 -2.39
C ARG A 18 11.56 -2.56 -2.72
N GLY A 19 12.00 -1.30 -2.73
CA GLY A 19 13.42 -0.94 -2.88
C GLY A 19 14.24 -1.20 -1.62
N PRO A 20 15.56 -0.94 -1.68
CA PRO A 20 16.47 -1.15 -0.55
C PRO A 20 16.35 -0.09 0.55
N LEU A 21 15.63 1.02 0.35
CA LEU A 21 15.40 2.03 1.39
C LEU A 21 14.88 1.41 2.69
N ALA A 22 15.67 1.57 3.76
CA ALA A 22 15.36 1.09 5.10
C ALA A 22 15.41 2.19 6.17
N SER A 23 15.58 3.45 5.78
CA SER A 23 15.57 4.60 6.69
C SER A 23 14.22 5.28 6.81
N CYS A 24 13.85 5.62 8.04
CA CYS A 24 12.63 6.36 8.36
C CYS A 24 12.96 7.63 9.15
N ASN A 25 12.12 8.65 9.03
CA ASN A 25 12.19 9.89 9.82
C ASN A 25 11.40 9.80 11.13
N TYR A 26 10.73 8.68 11.40
CA TYR A 26 10.06 8.33 12.66
C TYR A 26 10.76 7.14 13.31
N ASP A 27 10.64 7.03 14.63
CA ASP A 27 11.24 5.99 15.47
C ASP A 27 10.18 5.22 16.30
N CYS A 28 9.02 4.96 15.70
CA CYS A 28 7.88 4.31 16.35
C CYS A 28 8.32 3.03 17.11
N PRO A 29 8.00 2.91 18.42
CA PRO A 29 8.51 1.81 19.25
C PRO A 29 8.00 0.43 18.82
N TYR A 30 6.81 0.39 18.21
CA TYR A 30 6.16 -0.81 17.67
C TYR A 30 6.56 -1.14 16.23
N CYS A 31 7.39 -0.33 15.56
CA CYS A 31 7.75 -0.59 14.18
C CYS A 31 8.77 -1.75 14.09
N PRO A 32 8.45 -2.83 13.35
CA PRO A 32 9.40 -3.92 13.11
C PRO A 32 10.49 -3.52 12.09
N PHE A 33 10.28 -2.41 11.37
CA PHE A 33 11.15 -1.94 10.29
C PHE A 33 11.96 -0.72 10.72
N ALA A 34 13.09 -0.50 10.03
CA ALA A 34 13.76 0.80 9.93
C ALA A 34 14.04 1.55 11.25
N LYS A 35 15.01 1.08 12.06
CA LYS A 35 15.57 1.85 13.20
C LYS A 35 16.91 2.53 12.88
N ARG A 36 17.25 2.68 11.60
CA ARG A 36 18.60 3.10 11.16
C ARG A 36 18.53 4.17 10.08
N ARG A 37 19.56 5.01 10.01
CA ARG A 37 19.77 5.94 8.89
C ARG A 37 20.58 5.23 7.83
N ASP A 38 20.12 5.30 6.59
CA ASP A 38 20.86 4.76 5.45
C ASP A 38 22.00 5.72 5.12
N PRO A 39 23.23 5.22 4.95
CA PRO A 39 24.35 6.02 4.52
C PRO A 39 24.20 6.42 3.03
N PRO A 40 24.94 7.44 2.56
CA PRO A 40 24.79 7.99 1.21
C PRO A 40 24.83 6.95 0.08
N GLU A 41 25.66 5.92 0.21
CA GLU A 41 25.81 4.83 -0.74
C GLU A 41 24.51 4.01 -0.89
N LEU A 42 23.87 3.61 0.21
CA LEU A 42 22.59 2.88 0.16
C LEU A 42 21.47 3.75 -0.40
N LEU A 43 21.51 5.07 -0.16
CA LEU A 43 20.56 6.01 -0.76
C LEU A 43 20.78 6.17 -2.28
N ALA A 44 22.03 6.12 -2.74
CA ALA A 44 22.34 6.11 -4.16
C ALA A 44 21.87 4.82 -4.84
N GLU A 45 22.07 3.67 -4.18
CA GLU A 45 21.56 2.37 -4.63
C GLU A 45 20.03 2.35 -4.70
N ASP A 46 19.33 2.84 -3.67
CA ASP A 46 17.87 2.95 -3.67
C ASP A 46 17.36 3.83 -4.81
N ARG A 47 17.99 5.00 -5.01
CA ARG A 47 17.64 5.90 -6.12
C ARG A 47 17.85 5.23 -7.47
N ALA A 48 18.95 4.51 -7.66
CA ALA A 48 19.25 3.80 -8.90
C ALA A 48 18.27 2.65 -9.15
N ALA A 49 17.95 1.86 -8.12
CA ALA A 49 16.96 0.79 -8.18
C ALA A 49 15.58 1.33 -8.56
N LEU A 50 15.13 2.41 -7.90
CA LEU A 50 13.84 3.03 -8.21
C LEU A 50 13.81 3.58 -9.64
N ALA A 51 14.88 4.26 -10.08
CA ALA A 51 14.96 4.80 -11.44
C ALA A 51 14.92 3.69 -12.51
N ARG A 52 15.57 2.55 -12.26
CA ARG A 52 15.52 1.39 -13.15
C ARG A 52 14.10 0.79 -13.19
N PHE A 53 13.45 0.67 -12.04
CA PHE A 53 12.08 0.18 -11.94
C PHE A 53 11.09 1.11 -12.67
N THR A 54 11.14 2.42 -12.45
CA THR A 54 10.23 3.36 -13.12
C THR A 54 10.49 3.44 -14.61
N GLY A 55 11.75 3.33 -15.04
CA GLY A 55 12.10 3.20 -16.46
C GLY A 55 11.50 1.94 -17.09
N TRP A 56 11.51 0.82 -16.38
CA TRP A 56 10.85 -0.41 -16.82
C TRP A 56 9.32 -0.28 -16.89
N VAL A 57 8.69 0.37 -15.90
CA VAL A 57 7.24 0.64 -15.92
C VAL A 57 6.89 1.49 -17.13
N ALA A 58 7.66 2.54 -17.41
CA ALA A 58 7.44 3.41 -18.57
C ALA A 58 7.56 2.67 -19.91
N ALA A 59 8.49 1.71 -20.02
CA ALA A 59 8.72 0.94 -21.24
C ALA A 59 7.72 -0.22 -21.43
N SER A 60 7.09 -0.73 -20.37
CA SER A 60 6.19 -1.89 -20.40
C SER A 60 4.76 -1.51 -20.77
N THR A 61 4.57 -1.02 -21.99
CA THR A 61 3.27 -0.52 -22.50
C THR A 61 2.33 -1.63 -22.98
N ASP A 62 2.81 -2.87 -23.05
CA ASP A 62 2.06 -4.07 -23.42
C ASP A 62 1.11 -4.57 -22.33
N VAL A 63 1.15 -3.99 -21.12
CA VAL A 63 0.36 -4.43 -19.96
C VAL A 63 -0.17 -3.21 -19.21
N ARG A 64 -1.42 -3.28 -18.73
CA ARG A 64 -1.98 -2.32 -17.76
C ARG A 64 -1.34 -2.53 -16.39
N LEU A 65 -0.79 -1.49 -15.79
CA LEU A 65 -0.04 -1.58 -14.53
C LEU A 65 -0.69 -0.78 -13.41
N SER A 66 -0.65 -1.32 -12.20
CA SER A 66 -0.93 -0.59 -10.96
C SER A 66 0.23 -0.80 -9.99
N VAL A 67 0.79 0.27 -9.44
CA VAL A 67 2.01 0.22 -8.64
C VAL A 67 1.72 0.64 -7.21
N LEU A 68 2.11 -0.19 -6.24
CA LEU A 68 2.15 0.14 -4.82
C LEU A 68 3.59 0.11 -4.33
N PHE A 69 4.12 1.26 -3.93
CA PHE A 69 5.40 1.38 -3.24
C PHE A 69 5.24 1.00 -1.76
N THR A 70 6.00 0.00 -1.30
CA THR A 70 5.99 -0.51 0.07
C THR A 70 7.39 -0.44 0.70
N PRO A 71 7.98 0.77 0.86
CA PRO A 71 9.33 0.90 1.40
C PRO A 71 9.45 0.31 2.81
N TRP A 72 10.64 -0.19 3.20
CA TRP A 72 10.89 -0.57 4.59
C TRP A 72 10.96 0.65 5.52
N GLY A 73 11.34 1.81 4.97
CA GLY A 73 11.38 3.10 5.65
C GLY A 73 10.35 4.10 5.11
N GLU A 74 10.63 5.41 5.20
CA GLU A 74 9.73 6.46 4.69
C GLU A 74 10.21 7.00 3.33
N GLY A 75 9.58 6.51 2.26
CA GLY A 75 9.93 6.87 0.89
C GLY A 75 9.74 8.36 0.57
N LEU A 76 8.66 9.00 1.07
CA LEU A 76 8.33 10.38 0.68
C LEU A 76 9.25 11.43 1.31
N THR A 77 10.14 11.06 2.23
CA THR A 77 11.24 11.94 2.66
C THR A 77 12.22 12.20 1.51
N ARG A 78 12.29 11.29 0.53
CA ARG A 78 13.23 11.35 -0.58
C ARG A 78 12.57 11.89 -1.84
N ARG A 79 13.26 12.81 -2.53
CA ARG A 79 12.74 13.45 -3.75
C ARG A 79 12.44 12.45 -4.87
N TRP A 80 13.28 11.43 -5.03
CA TRP A 80 13.13 10.47 -6.13
C TRP A 80 11.85 9.62 -6.05
N TYR A 81 11.31 9.33 -4.86
CA TYR A 81 9.99 8.69 -4.75
C TYR A 81 8.86 9.63 -5.17
N ARG A 82 8.94 10.92 -4.83
CA ARG A 82 7.96 11.93 -5.25
C ARG A 82 7.97 12.11 -6.77
N ASP A 83 9.15 12.27 -7.35
CA ASP A 83 9.32 12.37 -8.80
C ASP A 83 8.78 11.11 -9.51
N ALA A 84 9.09 9.92 -8.98
CA ALA A 84 8.58 8.65 -9.51
C ALA A 84 7.06 8.60 -9.51
N MET A 85 6.40 8.96 -8.41
CA MET A 85 4.93 8.99 -8.35
C MET A 85 4.32 9.95 -9.36
N VAL A 86 4.87 11.17 -9.48
CA VAL A 86 4.43 12.15 -10.47
C VAL A 86 4.57 11.58 -11.88
N SER A 87 5.77 11.11 -12.26
CA SER A 87 6.02 10.59 -13.61
C SER A 87 5.14 9.39 -13.95
N LEU A 88 4.99 8.43 -13.02
CA LEU A 88 4.16 7.25 -13.27
C LEU A 88 2.67 7.59 -13.37
N SER A 89 2.18 8.60 -12.63
CA SER A 89 0.77 9.00 -12.69
C SER A 89 0.36 9.53 -14.07
N HIS A 90 1.28 10.02 -14.88
CA HIS A 90 0.96 10.54 -16.23
C HIS A 90 1.00 9.46 -17.32
N LEU A 91 1.49 8.25 -17.03
CA LEU A 91 1.61 7.19 -18.02
C LEU A 91 0.24 6.62 -18.39
N PRO A 92 -0.10 6.51 -19.68
CA PRO A 92 -1.43 6.11 -20.12
C PRO A 92 -1.80 4.68 -19.73
N HIS A 93 -0.82 3.77 -19.64
CA HIS A 93 -0.97 2.36 -19.26
C HIS A 93 -0.91 2.11 -17.74
N VAL A 94 -0.67 3.13 -16.93
CA VAL A 94 -0.72 3.04 -15.47
C VAL A 94 -2.11 3.44 -14.97
N ASP A 95 -2.80 2.50 -14.32
CA ASP A 95 -4.12 2.71 -13.74
C ASP A 95 -4.07 3.38 -12.37
N ARG A 96 -3.04 3.08 -11.57
CA ARG A 96 -2.90 3.57 -10.19
C ARG A 96 -1.44 3.58 -9.78
N VAL A 97 -1.02 4.61 -9.06
CA VAL A 97 0.28 4.67 -8.36
C VAL A 97 0.06 5.10 -6.91
N VAL A 98 0.49 4.24 -5.99
CA VAL A 98 0.27 4.40 -4.54
C VAL A 98 1.57 4.22 -3.79
N ILE A 99 1.71 4.88 -2.64
CA ILE A 99 2.78 4.63 -1.68
C ILE A 99 2.24 4.50 -0.27
N GLN A 100 2.83 3.60 0.52
CA GLN A 100 2.68 3.58 1.97
C GLN A 100 3.58 4.66 2.58
N THR A 101 2.99 5.55 3.40
CA THR A 101 3.70 6.68 4.00
C THR A 101 3.17 7.02 5.39
N ASN A 102 4.04 7.53 6.25
CA ASN A 102 3.69 8.17 7.53
C ASN A 102 3.15 9.61 7.36
N LEU A 103 3.09 10.10 6.11
CA LEU A 103 2.62 11.44 5.74
C LEU A 103 3.44 12.57 6.38
N ALA A 104 4.72 12.37 6.69
CA ALA A 104 5.57 13.41 7.28
C ALA A 104 6.01 14.48 6.26
N ALA A 105 6.13 14.11 4.99
CA ALA A 105 6.51 15.03 3.91
C ALA A 105 5.42 16.08 3.65
N ARG A 106 5.80 17.26 3.14
CA ARG A 106 4.83 18.18 2.52
C ARG A 106 4.27 17.51 1.27
N VAL A 107 2.99 17.77 0.98
CA VAL A 107 2.25 17.12 -0.11
C VAL A 107 2.08 17.99 -1.36
N ASP A 108 2.57 19.23 -1.33
CA ASP A 108 2.37 20.22 -2.41
C ASP A 108 2.91 19.76 -3.79
N TRP A 109 3.89 18.85 -3.80
CA TRP A 109 4.41 18.23 -5.03
C TRP A 109 3.38 17.38 -5.79
N LEU A 110 2.28 16.97 -5.15
CA LEU A 110 1.20 16.25 -5.81
C LEU A 110 0.37 17.15 -6.75
N ALA A 111 0.55 18.48 -6.69
CA ALA A 111 -0.03 19.38 -7.68
C ALA A 111 0.47 19.09 -9.10
N ASP A 112 1.64 18.47 -9.23
CA ASP A 112 2.22 18.05 -10.51
C ASP A 112 1.78 16.63 -10.94
N ALA A 113 1.09 15.88 -10.07
CA ALA A 113 0.64 14.51 -10.36
C ALA A 113 -0.77 14.50 -11.00
N ASP A 114 -1.12 13.40 -11.68
CA ASP A 114 -2.51 13.14 -12.07
C ASP A 114 -3.30 12.62 -10.84
N PRO A 115 -4.24 13.41 -10.27
CA PRO A 115 -4.97 13.03 -9.06
C PRO A 115 -5.93 11.85 -9.30
N ALA A 116 -6.27 11.53 -10.55
CA ALA A 116 -7.10 10.38 -10.88
C ALA A 116 -6.33 9.05 -10.72
N ARG A 117 -4.99 9.08 -10.76
CA ARG A 117 -4.12 7.89 -10.71
C ARG A 117 -3.19 7.87 -9.50
N ALA A 118 -2.75 9.02 -9.00
CA ALA A 118 -1.95 9.09 -7.78
C ALA A 118 -2.84 8.96 -6.53
N ALA A 119 -2.47 8.08 -5.61
CA ALA A 119 -3.14 7.95 -4.32
C ALA A 119 -2.14 7.68 -3.18
N LEU A 120 -2.53 7.90 -1.94
CA LEU A 120 -1.69 7.63 -0.77
C LEU A 120 -2.33 6.62 0.19
N TRP A 121 -1.54 5.68 0.68
CA TRP A 121 -1.88 4.89 1.86
C TRP A 121 -1.14 5.51 3.04
N THR A 122 -1.85 6.28 3.88
CA THR A 122 -1.22 7.08 4.95
C THR A 122 -1.41 6.46 6.32
N THR A 123 -0.41 6.55 7.19
CA THR A 123 -0.49 6.04 8.57
C THR A 123 -0.22 7.17 9.55
N TYR A 124 -1.17 7.40 10.46
CA TYR A 124 -1.02 8.27 11.62
C TYR A 124 -0.32 7.51 12.75
N HIS A 125 0.75 8.10 13.27
CA HIS A 125 1.54 7.55 14.36
C HIS A 125 1.47 8.49 15.58
N PRO A 126 0.60 8.19 16.56
CA PRO A 126 0.60 8.88 17.84
C PRO A 126 2.02 8.90 18.44
N GLY A 127 2.42 10.05 19.00
CA GLY A 127 3.77 10.27 19.54
C GLY A 127 4.83 10.74 18.52
N GLN A 128 4.59 10.57 17.22
CA GLN A 128 5.52 11.06 16.17
C GLN A 128 5.06 12.36 15.50
N VAL A 129 3.75 12.62 15.52
CA VAL A 129 3.15 13.83 14.95
C VAL A 129 1.86 14.18 15.69
N THR A 130 1.62 15.48 15.85
CA THR A 130 0.36 15.96 16.43
C THR A 130 -0.80 15.67 15.48
N ARG A 131 -1.98 15.37 16.04
CA ARG A 131 -3.20 15.15 15.25
C ARG A 131 -3.49 16.33 14.32
N GLU A 132 -3.37 17.56 14.82
CA GLU A 132 -3.55 18.79 14.04
C GLU A 132 -2.67 18.84 12.79
N ARG A 133 -1.36 18.58 12.94
CA ARG A 133 -0.42 18.61 11.80
C ARG A 133 -0.70 17.51 10.79
N PHE A 134 -1.12 16.32 11.25
CA PHE A 134 -1.51 15.24 10.35
C PHE A 134 -2.79 15.57 9.59
N LEU A 135 -3.81 16.08 10.28
CA LEU A 135 -5.08 16.53 9.68
C LEU A 135 -4.87 17.67 8.70
N ALA A 136 -3.98 18.63 8.98
CA ALA A 136 -3.66 19.70 8.03
C ALA A 136 -3.10 19.15 6.71
N ARG A 137 -2.32 18.07 6.75
CA ARG A 137 -1.84 17.39 5.54
C ARG A 137 -2.95 16.61 4.83
N CYS A 138 -3.86 15.98 5.60
CA CYS A 138 -5.05 15.33 5.02
C CYS A 138 -5.95 16.34 4.30
N ALA A 139 -6.21 17.49 4.91
CA ALA A 139 -6.96 18.59 4.30
C ALA A 139 -6.26 19.06 3.01
N ARG A 140 -4.94 19.21 3.03
CA ARG A 140 -4.19 19.59 1.83
C ARG A 140 -4.27 18.55 0.71
N LEU A 141 -4.30 17.25 1.03
CA LEU A 141 -4.54 16.20 0.04
C LEU A 141 -5.93 16.30 -0.58
N ALA A 142 -6.95 16.57 0.23
CA ALA A 142 -8.32 16.77 -0.23
C ALA A 142 -8.44 17.99 -1.15
N GLU A 143 -7.80 19.12 -0.81
CA GLU A 143 -7.71 20.32 -1.68
C GLU A 143 -7.04 20.02 -3.03
N LEU A 144 -6.05 19.13 -3.05
CA LEU A 144 -5.37 18.69 -4.27
C LEU A 144 -6.18 17.64 -5.06
N GLY A 145 -7.33 17.18 -4.54
CA GLY A 145 -8.13 16.12 -5.15
C GLY A 145 -7.46 14.74 -5.14
N VAL A 146 -6.41 14.56 -4.33
CA VAL A 146 -5.67 13.29 -4.26
C VAL A 146 -6.44 12.32 -3.37
N ARG A 147 -6.64 11.11 -3.85
CA ARG A 147 -7.27 10.04 -3.07
C ARG A 147 -6.31 9.50 -2.02
N PHE A 148 -6.77 9.31 -0.78
CA PHE A 148 -5.94 8.72 0.28
C PHE A 148 -6.76 7.97 1.32
N SER A 149 -6.16 6.96 1.93
CA SER A 149 -6.65 6.34 3.17
C SER A 149 -5.79 6.79 4.35
N VAL A 150 -6.39 6.75 5.54
CA VAL A 150 -5.69 6.99 6.81
C VAL A 150 -5.76 5.72 7.62
N GLY A 151 -4.71 5.41 8.37
CA GLY A 151 -4.83 4.39 9.39
C GLY A 151 -3.94 4.56 10.58
N VAL A 152 -4.15 3.66 11.54
CA VAL A 152 -3.52 3.67 12.86
C VAL A 152 -3.25 2.24 13.30
N VAL A 153 -2.24 2.05 14.13
CA VAL A 153 -1.98 0.75 14.78
C VAL A 153 -2.92 0.60 15.98
N GLY A 154 -3.65 -0.51 16.06
CA GLY A 154 -4.66 -0.80 17.07
C GLY A 154 -4.08 -1.13 18.46
N LEU A 155 -3.26 -0.25 19.02
CA LEU A 155 -2.77 -0.37 20.40
C LEU A 155 -3.74 0.33 21.38
N PRO A 156 -3.98 -0.21 22.58
CA PRO A 156 -4.88 0.42 23.56
C PRO A 156 -4.55 1.90 23.82
N GLU A 157 -3.27 2.23 23.94
CA GLU A 157 -2.78 3.60 24.13
C GLU A 157 -3.05 4.53 22.94
N HIS A 158 -3.35 3.99 21.76
CA HIS A 158 -3.72 4.77 20.57
C HIS A 158 -5.23 4.97 20.44
N LEU A 159 -6.07 4.27 21.21
CA LEU A 159 -7.52 4.22 20.98
C LEU A 159 -8.18 5.60 21.08
N ASP A 160 -7.86 6.36 22.13
CA ASP A 160 -8.44 7.69 22.32
C ASP A 160 -8.04 8.64 21.19
N GLU A 161 -6.79 8.56 20.72
CA GLU A 161 -6.37 9.34 19.57
C GLU A 161 -7.00 8.87 18.25
N ALA A 162 -7.17 7.57 18.06
CA ALA A 162 -7.84 7.02 16.89
C ALA A 162 -9.30 7.51 16.80
N ARG A 163 -10.02 7.55 17.94
CA ARG A 163 -11.38 8.09 18.02
C ARG A 163 -11.42 9.57 17.69
N ALA A 164 -10.51 10.35 18.27
CA ALA A 164 -10.47 11.78 18.03
C ALA A 164 -10.04 12.12 16.58
N LEU A 165 -9.13 11.34 16.00
CA LEU A 165 -8.78 11.41 14.59
C LEU A 165 -9.99 11.11 13.71
N ARG A 166 -10.73 10.03 13.97
CA ARG A 166 -11.94 9.68 13.22
C ARG A 166 -12.98 10.80 13.27
N ALA A 167 -13.21 11.38 14.44
CA ALA A 167 -14.17 12.47 14.62
C ALA A 167 -13.80 13.74 13.84
N ALA A 168 -12.50 13.99 13.62
CA ALA A 168 -12.01 15.17 12.93
C ALA A 168 -11.81 14.97 11.41
N LEU A 169 -11.65 13.72 10.95
CA LEU A 169 -11.52 13.40 9.53
C LEU A 169 -12.87 13.49 8.81
N PRO A 170 -12.91 14.04 7.58
CA PRO A 170 -14.11 13.99 6.75
C PRO A 170 -14.64 12.55 6.60
N PRO A 171 -15.97 12.31 6.63
CA PRO A 171 -16.58 10.98 6.57
C PRO A 171 -16.11 10.12 5.38
N GLU A 172 -15.86 10.75 4.23
CA GLU A 172 -15.40 10.14 2.99
C GLU A 172 -13.94 9.63 3.05
N VAL A 173 -13.12 10.12 3.98
CA VAL A 173 -11.77 9.58 4.18
C VAL A 173 -11.88 8.29 4.98
N TYR A 174 -11.55 7.15 4.37
CA TYR A 174 -11.57 5.87 5.07
C TYR A 174 -10.45 5.79 6.11
N LEU A 175 -10.83 5.43 7.35
CA LEU A 175 -9.92 5.14 8.44
C LEU A 175 -9.84 3.63 8.63
N TRP A 176 -8.67 3.04 8.37
CA TRP A 176 -8.42 1.64 8.65
C TRP A 176 -7.60 1.46 9.93
N VAL A 177 -7.77 0.33 10.59
CA VAL A 177 -6.98 -0.05 11.77
C VAL A 177 -6.13 -1.26 11.41
N ASN A 178 -4.84 -1.21 11.75
CA ASN A 178 -3.95 -2.37 11.65
C ASN A 178 -3.81 -3.01 13.01
N ALA A 179 -4.17 -4.28 13.13
CA ALA A 179 -3.90 -5.05 14.34
C ALA A 179 -2.40 -5.01 14.65
N ALA A 180 -2.07 -4.78 15.91
CA ALA A 180 -0.70 -4.74 16.38
C ALA A 180 -0.10 -6.15 16.31
N GLU A 181 1.10 -6.24 15.75
CA GLU A 181 1.80 -7.51 15.58
C GLU A 181 1.98 -8.23 16.93
N GLY A 182 1.67 -9.53 16.96
CA GLY A 182 1.76 -10.36 18.17
C GLY A 182 0.68 -10.10 19.24
N ARG A 183 -0.20 -9.10 19.05
CA ARG A 183 -1.26 -8.79 20.00
C ARG A 183 -2.51 -9.64 19.75
N ARG A 184 -3.09 -10.17 20.82
CA ARG A 184 -4.43 -10.75 20.80
C ARG A 184 -5.45 -9.70 21.23
N TYR A 185 -6.59 -9.70 20.57
CA TYR A 185 -7.72 -8.84 20.89
C TYR A 185 -8.84 -9.72 21.42
N ASP A 186 -9.42 -9.37 22.56
CA ASP A 186 -10.66 -10.00 22.98
C ASP A 186 -11.87 -9.46 22.17
N ALA A 187 -13.05 -10.05 22.38
CA ALA A 187 -14.25 -9.66 21.64
C ALA A 187 -14.69 -8.21 21.89
N ALA A 188 -14.46 -7.67 23.09
CA ALA A 188 -14.83 -6.30 23.43
C ALA A 188 -13.86 -5.29 22.79
N GLU A 189 -12.56 -5.61 22.80
CA GLU A 189 -11.53 -4.85 22.11
C GLU A 189 -11.76 -4.87 20.59
N GLU A 190 -12.02 -6.03 20.00
CA GLU A 190 -12.33 -6.14 18.57
C GLU A 190 -13.55 -5.29 18.22
N THR A 191 -14.66 -5.42 18.98
CA THR A 191 -15.87 -4.60 18.77
C THR A 191 -15.56 -3.10 18.82
N THR A 192 -14.71 -2.69 19.77
CA THR A 192 -14.32 -1.29 19.94
C THR A 192 -13.58 -0.73 18.73
N TRP A 193 -12.63 -1.50 18.18
CA TRP A 193 -11.89 -1.11 16.99
C TRP A 193 -12.72 -1.25 15.71
N THR A 194 -13.62 -2.24 15.63
CA THR A 194 -14.56 -2.40 14.51
C THR A 194 -15.51 -1.22 14.37
N ALA A 195 -15.84 -0.53 15.46
CA ALA A 195 -16.61 0.71 15.41
C ALA A 195 -15.87 1.86 14.68
N LEU A 196 -14.53 1.80 14.60
CA LEU A 196 -13.71 2.76 13.84
C LEU A 196 -13.42 2.27 12.41
N ASP A 197 -13.14 0.98 12.26
CA ASP A 197 -12.88 0.33 10.98
C ASP A 197 -13.76 -0.93 10.85
N PRO A 198 -14.84 -0.88 10.04
CA PRO A 198 -15.72 -2.04 9.83
C PRO A 198 -15.02 -3.28 9.28
N LEU A 199 -13.83 -3.14 8.67
CA LEU A 199 -13.04 -4.25 8.15
C LEU A 199 -11.95 -4.73 9.12
N PHE A 200 -11.89 -4.20 10.34
CA PHE A 200 -10.85 -4.54 11.33
C PHE A 200 -10.77 -6.04 11.63
N GLY A 201 -11.89 -6.75 11.56
CA GLY A 201 -11.93 -8.20 11.77
C GLY A 201 -11.03 -8.99 10.81
N TYR A 202 -10.77 -8.49 9.58
CA TYR A 202 -9.79 -9.08 8.68
C TYR A 202 -8.35 -8.86 9.12
N SER A 203 -8.08 -7.77 9.84
CA SER A 203 -6.75 -7.47 10.37
C SER A 203 -6.45 -8.22 11.66
N VAL A 204 -7.45 -8.48 12.51
CA VAL A 204 -7.25 -9.17 13.81
C VAL A 204 -7.06 -10.67 13.65
N ARG A 205 -7.71 -11.27 12.65
CA ARG A 205 -7.70 -12.72 12.46
C ARG A 205 -6.66 -13.12 11.42
N PRO A 206 -5.63 -13.90 11.81
CA PRO A 206 -4.77 -14.55 10.84
C PRO A 206 -5.59 -15.54 9.98
N HIS A 207 -5.36 -15.53 8.68
CA HIS A 207 -6.14 -16.33 7.71
C HIS A 207 -5.42 -17.63 7.38
N LEU A 208 -6.10 -18.76 7.48
CA LEU A 208 -5.57 -20.05 7.02
C LEU A 208 -5.43 -20.03 5.50
N SER A 209 -4.19 -19.93 5.01
CA SER A 209 -3.92 -19.69 3.59
C SER A 209 -3.35 -20.88 2.84
N LEU A 210 -2.81 -21.90 3.51
CA LEU A 210 -2.21 -23.05 2.83
C LEU A 210 -3.21 -23.69 1.88
N ASP A 211 -2.76 -23.95 0.65
CA ASP A 211 -3.53 -24.56 -0.44
C ASP A 211 -4.78 -23.77 -0.85
N ARG A 212 -4.94 -22.53 -0.38
CA ARG A 212 -6.00 -21.64 -0.82
C ARG A 212 -5.59 -20.86 -2.08
N PRO A 213 -6.50 -20.66 -3.04
CA PRO A 213 -6.20 -19.90 -4.24
C PRO A 213 -5.91 -18.43 -3.90
N CYS A 214 -4.92 -17.85 -4.58
CA CYS A 214 -4.47 -16.48 -4.35
C CYS A 214 -4.17 -15.78 -5.67
N HIS A 215 -4.42 -14.47 -5.76
CA HIS A 215 -4.06 -13.66 -6.93
C HIS A 215 -2.53 -13.42 -7.05
N ALA A 216 -1.77 -13.72 -5.99
CA ALA A 216 -0.31 -13.61 -5.94
C ALA A 216 0.36 -14.56 -6.96
N GLY A 217 1.12 -13.98 -7.90
CA GLY A 217 1.74 -14.68 -9.02
C GLY A 217 0.82 -14.96 -10.21
N GLU A 218 -0.39 -14.38 -10.22
CA GLU A 218 -1.35 -14.45 -11.33
C GLU A 218 -1.67 -13.03 -11.84
N THR A 219 -2.20 -12.18 -10.96
CA THR A 219 -2.57 -10.78 -11.26
C THR A 219 -2.03 -9.79 -10.22
N ALA A 220 -1.12 -10.24 -9.35
CA ALA A 220 -0.34 -9.42 -8.43
C ALA A 220 1.05 -10.02 -8.23
N ILE A 221 2.08 -9.18 -8.20
CA ILE A 221 3.46 -9.59 -7.93
C ILE A 221 4.14 -8.64 -6.95
N SER A 222 5.16 -9.15 -6.26
CA SER A 222 6.11 -8.36 -5.48
C SER A 222 7.40 -8.22 -6.27
N VAL A 223 8.00 -7.03 -6.25
CA VAL A 223 9.25 -6.73 -6.95
C VAL A 223 10.26 -6.12 -5.98
N LEU A 224 11.47 -6.67 -5.94
CA LEU A 224 12.58 -6.10 -5.19
C LEU A 224 13.36 -5.08 -6.03
N GLY A 225 14.18 -4.24 -5.39
CA GLY A 225 14.96 -3.20 -6.07
C GLY A 225 15.88 -3.68 -7.20
N ASP A 226 16.37 -4.91 -7.12
CA ASP A 226 17.19 -5.56 -8.17
C ASP A 226 16.36 -6.14 -9.34
N GLY A 227 15.04 -5.98 -9.31
CA GLY A 227 14.09 -6.48 -10.30
C GLY A 227 13.61 -7.90 -10.05
N THR A 228 14.07 -8.58 -8.99
CA THR A 228 13.62 -9.92 -8.63
C THR A 228 12.11 -9.91 -8.39
N VAL A 229 11.39 -10.74 -9.14
CA VAL A 229 9.95 -10.89 -9.04
C VAL A 229 9.63 -12.08 -8.16
N ARG A 230 8.74 -11.86 -7.20
CA ARG A 230 8.14 -12.88 -6.34
C ARG A 230 6.63 -12.84 -6.48
N ARG A 231 5.96 -13.94 -6.12
CA ARG A 231 4.48 -13.96 -6.09
C ARG A 231 3.91 -13.00 -5.04
N CYS A 232 4.58 -12.90 -3.89
CA CYS A 232 4.13 -12.13 -2.73
C CYS A 232 5.36 -11.71 -1.90
N HIS A 233 5.25 -10.65 -1.09
CA HIS A 233 6.31 -10.28 -0.14
C HIS A 233 6.64 -11.39 0.86
N PHE A 234 5.65 -12.22 1.21
CA PHE A 234 5.77 -13.25 2.23
C PHE A 234 6.14 -14.63 1.68
N VAL A 235 6.39 -14.74 0.37
CA VAL A 235 6.83 -15.98 -0.29
C VAL A 235 8.17 -15.68 -0.95
N PRO A 236 9.31 -16.15 -0.39
CA PRO A 236 10.65 -15.72 -0.80
C PRO A 236 11.08 -16.27 -2.16
N GLU A 237 10.45 -17.37 -2.62
CA GLU A 237 10.78 -18.03 -3.88
C GLU A 237 10.58 -17.09 -5.08
N PRO A 238 11.65 -16.76 -5.83
CA PRO A 238 11.55 -15.98 -7.05
C PRO A 238 10.73 -16.69 -8.13
N ILE A 239 10.10 -15.91 -9.00
CA ILE A 239 9.41 -16.40 -10.21
C ILE A 239 10.00 -15.80 -11.50
N GLY A 240 11.07 -15.03 -11.40
CA GLY A 240 11.75 -14.38 -12.52
C GLY A 240 12.30 -13.00 -12.15
N ASN A 241 12.70 -12.22 -13.15
CA ASN A 241 13.18 -10.85 -13.00
C ASN A 241 12.49 -9.93 -14.03
N LEU A 242 12.17 -8.70 -13.64
CA LEU A 242 11.52 -7.72 -14.52
C LEU A 242 12.34 -7.44 -15.79
N TYR A 243 13.66 -7.35 -15.62
CA TYR A 243 14.57 -6.77 -16.60
C TYR A 243 15.02 -7.75 -17.68
N ASP A 244 14.85 -9.05 -17.47
CA ASP A 244 15.05 -10.08 -18.50
C ASP A 244 13.72 -10.66 -19.04
N GLY A 245 12.58 -10.25 -18.46
CA GLY A 245 11.24 -10.66 -18.89
C GLY A 245 10.82 -12.06 -18.44
N SER A 246 11.67 -12.82 -17.73
CA SER A 246 11.40 -14.20 -17.30
C SER A 246 10.16 -14.35 -16.42
N TRP A 247 9.73 -13.29 -15.75
CA TRP A 247 8.52 -13.27 -14.92
C TRP A 247 7.22 -13.52 -15.69
N ARG A 248 7.16 -13.16 -16.98
CA ARG A 248 5.93 -13.20 -17.78
C ARG A 248 5.38 -14.62 -17.91
N ALA A 249 6.24 -15.55 -18.32
CA ALA A 249 5.87 -16.96 -18.46
C ALA A 249 5.56 -17.64 -17.11
N ALA A 250 5.98 -17.02 -16.01
CA ALA A 250 5.73 -17.53 -14.67
C ALA A 250 4.40 -17.08 -14.07
N LEU A 251 3.66 -16.15 -14.70
CA LEU A 251 2.33 -15.75 -14.22
C LEU A 251 1.30 -16.84 -14.49
N ARG A 252 0.71 -17.39 -13.43
CA ARG A 252 -0.36 -18.38 -13.49
C ARG A 252 -1.08 -18.53 -12.16
N PRO A 253 -2.34 -19.00 -12.15
CA PRO A 253 -3.03 -19.33 -10.91
C PRO A 253 -2.23 -20.33 -10.08
N ARG A 254 -2.10 -20.04 -8.77
CA ARG A 254 -1.41 -20.90 -7.79
C ARG A 254 -2.10 -20.80 -6.44
N THR A 255 -1.86 -21.78 -5.59
CA THR A 255 -2.21 -21.74 -4.18
C THR A 255 -1.12 -21.07 -3.35
N CYS A 256 -1.51 -20.53 -2.19
CA CYS A 256 -0.57 -20.03 -1.20
C CYS A 256 0.16 -21.20 -0.51
N VAL A 257 1.44 -21.00 -0.22
CA VAL A 257 2.33 -21.98 0.43
C VAL A 257 2.49 -21.74 1.94
N ASN A 258 2.06 -20.57 2.42
CA ASN A 258 2.14 -20.23 3.83
C ASN A 258 0.93 -20.81 4.58
N ALA A 259 1.15 -21.36 5.77
CA ALA A 259 0.08 -21.84 6.66
C ALA A 259 -0.92 -20.73 7.00
N VAL A 260 -0.40 -19.53 7.26
CA VAL A 260 -1.15 -18.38 7.74
C VAL A 260 -0.75 -17.13 6.95
N CYS A 261 -1.72 -16.25 6.69
CA CYS A 261 -1.53 -14.94 6.11
C CYS A 261 -2.24 -13.87 6.97
N ASP A 262 -1.50 -12.87 7.44
CA ASP A 262 -1.94 -11.92 8.47
C ASP A 262 -1.65 -10.45 8.12
N CYS A 263 -0.88 -10.17 7.08
CA CYS A 263 -0.64 -8.81 6.60
C CYS A 263 -1.59 -8.43 5.47
N HIS A 264 -2.14 -7.21 5.51
CA HIS A 264 -3.12 -6.72 4.52
C HIS A 264 -2.64 -6.86 3.07
N ILE A 265 -1.42 -6.43 2.77
CA ILE A 265 -0.84 -6.50 1.42
C ILE A 265 -0.64 -7.95 0.92
N GLY A 266 -0.79 -8.95 1.81
CA GLY A 266 -0.83 -10.36 1.49
C GLY A 266 -2.27 -10.88 1.39
N TYR A 267 -3.03 -10.82 2.49
CA TYR A 267 -4.35 -11.47 2.57
C TYR A 267 -5.38 -10.83 1.63
N VAL A 268 -5.20 -9.56 1.23
CA VAL A 268 -6.10 -8.91 0.27
C VAL A 268 -6.10 -9.60 -1.12
N HIS A 269 -5.12 -10.46 -1.38
CA HIS A 269 -5.02 -11.27 -2.58
C HIS A 269 -5.53 -12.71 -2.41
N LEU A 270 -5.91 -13.13 -1.20
CA LEU A 270 -6.44 -14.46 -0.91
C LEU A 270 -7.87 -14.56 -1.43
N LYS A 271 -8.10 -15.33 -2.52
CA LYS A 271 -9.39 -15.32 -3.25
C LYS A 271 -10.60 -15.66 -2.35
N PRO A 272 -10.52 -16.64 -1.42
CA PRO A 272 -11.64 -16.97 -0.53
C PRO A 272 -12.12 -15.83 0.37
N LEU A 273 -11.31 -14.77 0.60
CA LEU A 273 -11.73 -13.63 1.41
C LEU A 273 -12.59 -12.62 0.64
N GLY A 274 -12.65 -12.71 -0.69
CA GLY A 274 -13.45 -11.78 -1.52
C GLY A 274 -12.99 -10.31 -1.46
N LEU A 275 -11.81 -10.02 -0.90
CA LEU A 275 -11.41 -8.65 -0.61
C LEU A 275 -11.10 -7.82 -1.88
N ARG A 276 -10.78 -8.47 -3.01
CA ARG A 276 -10.66 -7.74 -4.27
C ARG A 276 -11.99 -7.11 -4.71
N ASP A 277 -13.13 -7.71 -4.37
CA ASP A 277 -14.45 -7.13 -4.67
C ASP A 277 -14.80 -6.04 -3.65
N VAL A 278 -14.43 -6.24 -2.37
CA VAL A 278 -14.62 -5.24 -1.31
C VAL A 278 -13.88 -3.95 -1.61
N PHE A 279 -12.62 -4.03 -2.05
CA PHE A 279 -11.81 -2.85 -2.37
C PHE A 279 -11.93 -2.40 -3.83
N ALA A 280 -12.20 -3.31 -4.77
CA ALA A 280 -12.27 -3.06 -6.21
C ALA A 280 -11.14 -2.13 -6.71
N GLY A 281 -11.50 -0.97 -7.28
CA GLY A 281 -10.56 0.03 -7.78
C GLY A 281 -9.71 0.73 -6.70
N GLY A 282 -10.02 0.52 -5.41
CA GLY A 282 -9.30 1.06 -4.25
C GLY A 282 -8.39 0.06 -3.55
N LEU A 283 -8.05 -1.07 -4.19
CA LEU A 283 -7.25 -2.15 -3.62
C LEU A 283 -5.87 -1.69 -3.12
N LEU A 284 -5.15 -0.87 -3.89
CA LEU A 284 -3.76 -0.51 -3.58
C LEU A 284 -3.65 0.58 -2.53
N GLU A 285 -4.61 1.50 -2.47
CA GLU A 285 -4.68 2.55 -1.45
C GLU A 285 -5.53 2.16 -0.24
N ARG A 286 -6.01 0.91 -0.18
CA ARG A 286 -6.84 0.36 0.91
C ARG A 286 -8.08 1.22 1.17
N ILE A 287 -8.89 1.48 0.15
CA ILE A 287 -10.18 2.18 0.28
C ILE A 287 -11.31 1.29 -0.26
N PRO A 288 -12.27 0.87 0.58
CA PRO A 288 -13.38 0.03 0.15
C PRO A 288 -14.23 0.71 -0.93
N ALA A 289 -14.73 -0.08 -1.89
CA ALA A 289 -15.56 0.43 -2.98
C ALA A 289 -16.88 1.03 -2.48
N ALA A 290 -17.42 0.47 -1.38
CA ALA A 290 -18.64 0.95 -0.75
C ALA A 290 -18.42 2.08 0.27
N TRP A 291 -17.18 2.53 0.51
CA TRP A 291 -16.94 3.65 1.40
C TRP A 291 -17.45 4.95 0.75
N PRO A 292 -18.11 5.86 1.50
CA PRO A 292 -18.61 7.10 0.95
C PRO A 292 -17.56 7.83 0.12
N HIS A 293 -17.98 8.38 -1.02
CA HIS A 293 -17.18 9.28 -1.83
C HIS A 293 -17.63 10.71 -1.56
N GLY A 294 -16.67 11.61 -1.36
CA GLY A 294 -16.89 13.05 -1.32
C GLY A 294 -17.10 13.63 -2.71
#